data_AF-A0A415PZ77-F1
#
_entry.id   AF-A0A415PZ77-F1
#
_cell.length_a   1.000
_cell.length_b   1.000
_cell.length_c   1.000
_cell.angle_alpha   90.00
_cell.angle_beta   90.00
_cell.angle_gamma   90.00
#
_symmetry.space_group_name_H-M   'P 1'
#
loop_
_entity.id
_entity.type
_entity.pdbx_description
1 polymer ?
#
loop_
_entity_poly.entity_id
_entity_poly.type
_entity_poly.pdbx_seq_one_letter_code
_entity_poly.pdbx_strand_id
1 'polypeptide(L)' 'MANRINVAITANGKCPKCGGNLVERKGRYGTFGGCLNYPRCRFTLN' A
#
# COMPACT_ATOMS: atom_id res chain seq x y z
N MET A 1 -0.79 -4.52 23.17
CA MET A 1 -1.38 -3.45 22.35
C MET A 1 -0.48 -3.24 21.12
N ALA A 2 -0.50 -4.16 20.16
CA ALA A 2 0.23 -4.00 18.90
C ALA A 2 -0.82 -3.80 17.81
N ASN A 3 -0.90 -2.55 17.34
CA ASN A 3 -1.84 -2.08 16.33
C ASN A 3 -1.69 -2.94 15.08
N ARG A 4 -2.73 -3.73 14.76
CA ARG A 4 -2.77 -4.61 13.58
C ARG A 4 -2.92 -3.74 12.33
N ILE A 5 -1.82 -3.16 11.87
CA ILE A 5 -1.75 -2.55 10.54
C ILE A 5 -1.82 -3.70 9.52
N ASN A 6 -3.03 -3.96 9.05
CA ASN A 6 -3.33 -4.93 8.00
C ASN A 6 -2.67 -4.45 6.69
N VAL A 7 -1.39 -4.75 6.52
CA VAL A 7 -0.60 -4.44 5.31
C VAL A 7 -0.56 -5.71 4.47
N ALA A 8 -1.62 -5.97 3.70
CA ALA A 8 -1.62 -7.06 2.73
C ALA A 8 -2.54 -6.76 1.56
N ILE A 9 -1.95 -6.21 0.49
CA ILE A 9 -2.58 -6.07 -0.83
C ILE A 9 -1.73 -6.80 -1.90
N THR A 10 -0.49 -7.17 -1.56
CA THR A 10 0.36 -8.14 -2.27
C THR A 10 0.98 -9.11 -1.25
N ALA A 11 1.48 -10.26 -1.72
CA ALA A 11 1.95 -11.41 -0.93
C ALA A 11 2.91 -11.12 0.25
N ASN A 12 3.53 -9.95 0.31
CA ASN A 12 4.45 -9.56 1.39
C ASN A 12 4.21 -8.13 1.94
N GLY A 13 3.12 -7.46 1.56
CA GLY A 13 2.85 -6.09 2.03
C GLY A 13 3.84 -5.02 1.54
N LYS A 14 4.73 -5.40 0.62
CA LYS A 14 5.78 -4.54 0.05
C LYS A 14 5.50 -4.25 -1.42
N CYS A 15 5.85 -3.04 -1.82
CA CYS A 15 5.77 -2.57 -3.19
C CYS A 15 6.88 -3.26 -4.03
N PRO A 16 6.56 -3.94 -5.14
CA PRO A 16 7.56 -4.60 -5.98
C PRO A 16 8.45 -3.60 -6.75
N LYS A 17 8.01 -2.34 -6.91
CA LYS A 17 8.80 -1.31 -7.62
C LYS A 17 9.89 -0.68 -6.76
N CYS A 18 9.65 -0.50 -5.46
CA CYS A 18 10.57 0.26 -4.59
C CYS A 18 10.90 -0.44 -3.28
N GLY A 19 10.31 -1.60 -2.99
CA GLY A 19 10.46 -2.31 -1.72
C GLY A 19 9.78 -1.65 -0.52
N GLY A 20 9.18 -0.46 -0.69
CA GLY A 20 8.50 0.29 0.36
C GLY A 20 7.17 -0.35 0.78
N ASN A 21 6.66 0.04 1.95
CA ASN A 21 5.41 -0.49 2.46
C ASN A 21 4.22 -0.08 1.57
N LEU A 22 3.38 -1.04 1.24
CA LEU A 22 2.12 -0.82 0.54
C LEU A 22 1.03 -0.62 1.59
N VAL A 23 0.31 0.49 1.51
CA VAL A 23 -0.74 0.85 2.47
C VAL A 23 -2.09 0.90 1.78
N GLU A 24 -3.14 0.49 2.47
CA GLU A 24 -4.49 0.66 1.96
C GLU A 24 -4.92 2.13 2.10
N ARG A 25 -5.39 2.73 1.01
CA ARG A 25 -5.87 4.10 0.93
C ARG A 25 -7.31 4.09 0.46
N LYS A 26 -8.15 4.96 1.03
CA LYS A 26 -9.54 5.11 0.60
C LYS A 26 -9.62 6.17 -0.49
N GLY A 27 -10.06 5.77 -1.68
CA GLY A 27 -10.34 6.63 -2.82
C GLY A 27 -11.84 6.86 -3.00
N ARG A 28 -12.19 7.64 -4.03
CA ARG A 28 -13.58 7.97 -4.39
C ARG A 28 -14.41 6.74 -4.77
N TYR A 29 -13.77 5.71 -5.32
CA TYR A 29 -14.41 4.50 -5.85
C TYR A 29 -14.26 3.26 -4.95
N GLY A 30 -13.54 3.37 -3.83
CA GLY A 30 -13.24 2.23 -2.97
C GLY A 30 -11.88 2.36 -2.29
N THR A 31 -11.51 1.35 -1.51
CA THR A 31 -10.14 1.22 -0.98
C THR A 31 -9.22 0.65 -2.05
N PHE A 32 -8.01 1.19 -2.13
CA PHE A 32 -6.98 0.77 -3.08
C PHE A 32 -5.63 0.74 -2.38
N GLY A 33 -4.73 -0.11 -2.87
CA GLY A 33 -3.36 -0.14 -2.40
C GLY A 33 -2.52 0.98 -2.98
N GLY A 34 -1.97 1.84 -2.13
CA GLY A 34 -1.02 2.88 -2.52
C GLY A 34 0.34 2.63 -1.88
N CYS A 35 1.42 2.85 -2.63
CA CYS A 35 2.75 2.84 -2.03
C CYS A 35 2.93 4.03 -1.07
N LEU A 36 3.53 3.79 0.10
CA LEU A 36 3.85 4.84 1.06
C LEU A 36 4.88 5.85 0.52
N ASN A 37 5.74 5.42 -0.41
CA ASN A 37 6.80 6.24 -1.01
C ASN A 37 6.33 7.22 -2.09
N TYR A 38 5.04 7.51 -2.20
CA TYR A 38 4.54 8.56 -3.11
C TYR A 38 5.09 9.94 -2.68
N PRO A 39 5.57 10.82 -3.59
CA PRO A 39 5.48 10.78 -5.06
C PRO A 39 6.61 10.02 -5.77
N ARG A 40 7.63 9.55 -5.05
CA ARG A 40 8.79 8.83 -5.63
C ARG A 40 8.40 7.46 -6.19
N CYS A 41 7.41 6.81 -5.59
CA CYS A 41 6.80 5.59 -6.10
C CYS A 41 5.30 5.79 -6.30
N ARG A 42 4.87 5.85 -7.57
CA ARG A 42 3.46 5.95 -7.98
C ARG A 42 2.80 4.59 -8.18
N PHE A 43 3.31 3.55 -7.52
CA PHE A 43 2.73 2.22 -7.61
C PHE A 43 1.40 2.20 -6.84
N THR A 44 0.35 1.82 -7.55
CA THR A 44 -0.99 1.61 -7.00
C THR A 44 -1.48 0.23 -7.41
N LEU A 45 -2.20 -0.42 -6.51
CA LEU A 45 -2.83 -1.71 -6.70
C LEU A 45 -4.33 -1.52 -6.47
N ASN A 46 -5.15 -1.94 -7.42
CA ASN A 46 -6.61 -2.01 -7.27
C ASN A 46 -6.98 -3.46 -6.99
#